data_AF-A0A0H3ZSL2-F1
#
_entry.id   AF-A0A0H3ZSL2-F1
#
_cell.length_a   1.000
_cell.length_b   1.000
_cell.length_c   1.000
_cell.angle_alpha   90.00
_cell.angle_beta   90.00
_cell.angle_gamma   90.00
#
_symmetry.space_group_name_H-M   'P 1'
#
loop_
_entity.id
_entity.type
_entity.pdbx_description
1 polymer ?
#
loop_
_entity_poly.entity_id
_entity_poly.type
_entity_poly.pdbx_seq_one_letter_code
_entity_poly.pdbx_strand_id
1 'polypeptide(L)'
;MIRRQAGFSVLDFVLAMGVVSAILALGATFGMNMLRQGEQQTAFKVAMTDVWQATERAIIDEWQQSGCRTLTTPPSLSSLVEHFEAPAYLLTLPYAITIDYRTASSVTVSGGVTLTVTLPEGMSGFSLKPVLTPLAQSVRVSERSVVLYYNIASIQSPLQHQYFDAETGCMQGDYS
;
A
#
# COMPACT_ATOMS: atom_id res chain seq x y z
N MET A 1 72.86 -17.34 -0.11
CA MET A 1 72.86 -15.94 -0.58
C MET A 1 72.41 -15.95 -2.04
N ILE A 2 71.39 -15.25 -2.56
CA ILE A 2 70.46 -14.23 -2.08
C ILE A 2 69.16 -14.44 -2.90
N ARG A 3 67.99 -14.49 -2.24
CA ARG A 3 66.67 -14.54 -2.86
C ARG A 3 66.34 -13.12 -3.35
N ARG A 4 66.26 -12.88 -4.66
CA ARG A 4 65.86 -11.58 -5.20
C ARG A 4 64.37 -11.35 -4.92
N GLN A 5 64.06 -10.37 -4.08
CA GLN A 5 62.70 -9.88 -3.87
C GLN A 5 62.20 -9.23 -5.16
N ALA A 6 61.06 -9.70 -5.66
CA ALA A 6 60.29 -8.98 -6.67
C ALA A 6 59.74 -7.72 -6.00
N GLY A 7 60.25 -6.55 -6.38
CA GLY A 7 59.72 -5.27 -5.95
C GLY A 7 58.36 -5.06 -6.62
N PHE A 8 57.30 -4.97 -5.82
CA PHE A 8 56.01 -4.47 -6.29
C PHE A 8 56.21 -3.02 -6.75
N SER A 9 55.89 -2.77 -8.01
CA SER A 9 56.00 -1.44 -8.62
C SER A 9 54.95 -0.51 -8.03
N VAL A 10 55.32 0.72 -7.67
CA VAL A 10 54.40 1.77 -7.20
C VAL A 10 53.27 2.03 -8.21
N LEU A 11 53.52 1.77 -9.50
CA LEU A 11 52.52 1.83 -10.56
C LEU A 11 51.41 0.79 -10.40
N ASP A 12 51.71 -0.43 -9.93
CA ASP A 12 50.68 -1.47 -9.69
C ASP A 12 49.75 -1.07 -8.53
N PHE A 13 50.28 -0.34 -7.55
CA PHE A 13 49.49 0.13 -6.40
C PHE A 13 48.55 1.29 -6.77
N VAL A 14 48.99 2.22 -7.62
CA VAL A 14 48.16 3.33 -8.11
C VAL A 14 47.08 2.84 -9.07
N LEU A 15 47.40 1.87 -9.93
CA LEU A 15 46.45 1.28 -10.87
C LEU A 15 45.39 0.45 -10.12
N ALA A 16 45.77 -0.26 -9.04
CA ALA A 16 44.85 -0.93 -8.14
C ALA A 16 43.92 0.06 -7.39
N MET A 17 44.42 1.20 -6.88
CA MET A 17 43.56 2.22 -6.26
C MET A 17 42.58 2.88 -7.25
N GLY A 18 42.97 3.06 -8.50
CA GLY A 18 42.08 3.58 -9.56
C GLY A 18 40.91 2.65 -9.87
N VAL A 19 41.17 1.34 -9.98
CA VAL A 19 40.15 0.32 -10.26
C VAL A 19 39.20 0.12 -9.07
N VAL A 20 39.70 0.17 -7.83
CA VAL A 20 38.87 0.07 -6.62
C VAL A 20 37.94 1.29 -6.47
N SER A 21 38.39 2.49 -6.85
CA SER A 21 37.58 3.72 -6.78
C SER A 21 36.42 3.71 -7.79
N ALA A 22 36.63 3.19 -9.00
CA ALA A 22 35.59 3.08 -10.01
C ALA A 22 34.50 2.06 -9.63
N ILE A 23 34.86 0.95 -8.99
CA ILE A 23 33.92 -0.08 -8.54
C ILE A 23 33.07 0.42 -7.36
N LEU A 24 33.67 1.17 -6.42
CA LEU A 24 32.94 1.77 -5.29
C LEU A 24 31.97 2.87 -5.74
N ALA A 25 32.32 3.69 -6.73
CA ALA A 25 31.44 4.74 -7.26
C ALA A 25 30.18 4.15 -7.94
N LEU A 26 30.34 3.04 -8.68
CA LEU A 26 29.21 2.29 -9.23
C LEU A 26 28.39 1.64 -8.12
N GLY A 27 29.03 0.95 -7.16
CA GLY A 27 28.33 0.35 -6.01
C GLY A 27 27.53 1.35 -5.17
N ALA A 28 28.06 2.56 -4.96
CA ALA A 28 27.39 3.62 -4.21
C ALA A 28 26.16 4.18 -4.94
N THR A 29 26.23 4.37 -6.26
CA THR A 29 25.08 4.86 -7.05
C THR A 29 23.97 3.82 -7.19
N PHE A 30 24.32 2.54 -7.38
CA PHE A 30 23.36 1.44 -7.32
C PHE A 30 22.73 1.30 -5.92
N GLY A 31 23.54 1.42 -4.85
CA GLY A 31 23.07 1.38 -3.47
C GLY A 31 22.10 2.52 -3.15
N MET A 32 22.42 3.76 -3.50
CA MET A 32 21.54 4.92 -3.25
C MET A 32 20.21 4.82 -4.01
N ASN A 33 20.22 4.36 -5.25
CA ASN A 33 18.99 4.17 -6.02
C ASN A 33 18.11 3.05 -5.46
N MET A 34 18.72 1.94 -5.02
CA MET A 34 17.99 0.85 -4.35
C MET A 34 17.43 1.29 -2.98
N LEU A 35 18.19 2.05 -2.20
CA LEU A 35 17.74 2.62 -0.92
C LEU A 35 16.55 3.57 -1.13
N ARG A 36 16.67 4.50 -2.08
CA ARG A 36 15.58 5.43 -2.44
C ARG A 36 14.32 4.69 -2.88
N GLN A 37 14.49 3.63 -3.68
CA GLN A 37 13.37 2.80 -4.11
C GLN A 37 12.73 2.03 -2.94
N GLY A 38 13.53 1.49 -2.03
CA GLY A 38 13.06 0.79 -0.82
C GLY A 38 12.33 1.71 0.16
N GLU A 39 12.81 2.94 0.34
CA GLU A 39 12.13 3.97 1.13
C GLU A 39 10.79 4.36 0.50
N GLN A 40 10.76 4.57 -0.82
CA GLN A 40 9.51 4.87 -1.54
C GLN A 40 8.48 3.74 -1.42
N GLN A 41 8.91 2.49 -1.57
CA GLN A 41 8.05 1.31 -1.40
C GLN A 41 7.50 1.20 0.03
N THR A 42 8.35 1.46 1.03
CA THR A 42 7.94 1.44 2.45
C THR A 42 6.94 2.55 2.74
N ALA A 43 7.21 3.78 2.31
CA ALA A 43 6.31 4.91 2.51
C ALA A 43 4.95 4.68 1.82
N PHE A 44 4.95 4.15 0.60
CA PHE A 44 3.72 3.80 -0.11
C PHE A 44 2.93 2.72 0.63
N LYS A 45 3.62 1.68 1.12
CA LYS A 45 2.99 0.61 1.91
C LYS A 45 2.32 1.16 3.17
N VAL A 46 3.01 2.02 3.92
CA VAL A 46 2.48 2.66 5.13
C VAL A 46 1.24 3.50 4.80
N ALA A 47 1.29 4.34 3.76
CA ALA A 47 0.15 5.13 3.34
C ALA A 47 -1.09 4.27 3.00
N MET A 48 -0.91 3.16 2.28
CA MET A 48 -2.02 2.26 1.96
C MET A 48 -2.58 1.56 3.20
N THR A 49 -1.72 1.20 4.15
CA THR A 49 -2.16 0.65 5.44
C THR A 49 -2.98 1.67 6.23
N ASP A 50 -2.52 2.92 6.32
CA ASP A 50 -3.22 3.97 7.07
C ASP A 50 -4.58 4.29 6.45
N VAL A 51 -4.66 4.37 5.11
CA VAL A 51 -5.94 4.57 4.40
C VAL A 51 -6.89 3.40 4.67
N TRP A 52 -6.40 2.17 4.59
CA TRP A 52 -7.22 0.98 4.86
C TRP A 52 -7.75 0.99 6.31
N GLN A 53 -6.90 1.23 7.30
CA GLN A 53 -7.29 1.25 8.71
C GLN A 53 -8.30 2.36 9.04
N ALA A 54 -8.14 3.55 8.44
CA ALA A 54 -9.14 4.61 8.58
C ALA A 54 -10.47 4.27 7.90
N THR A 55 -10.41 3.64 6.73
CA THR A 55 -11.63 3.18 6.03
C THR A 55 -12.35 2.09 6.83
N GLU A 56 -11.60 1.16 7.43
CA GLU A 56 -12.16 0.11 8.30
C GLU A 56 -12.85 0.71 9.53
N ARG A 57 -12.26 1.74 10.15
CA ARG A 57 -12.91 2.49 11.24
C ARG A 57 -14.23 3.12 10.79
N ALA A 58 -14.25 3.78 9.63
CA ALA A 58 -15.47 4.36 9.08
C ALA A 58 -16.58 3.32 8.85
N ILE A 59 -16.20 2.13 8.39
CA ILE A 59 -17.13 1.01 8.19
C ILE A 59 -17.63 0.43 9.51
N ILE A 60 -16.77 0.32 10.52
CA ILE A 60 -17.17 -0.16 11.85
C ILE A 60 -18.13 0.83 12.52
N ASP A 61 -17.85 2.12 12.42
CA ASP A 61 -18.72 3.18 12.94
C ASP A 61 -20.10 3.15 12.27
N GLU A 62 -20.13 3.09 10.93
CA GLU A 62 -21.38 2.94 10.18
C GLU A 62 -22.15 1.67 10.60
N TRP A 63 -21.46 0.55 10.74
CA TRP A 63 -22.07 -0.71 11.19
C TRP A 63 -22.69 -0.59 12.57
N GLN A 64 -22.06 0.14 13.50
CA GLN A 64 -22.59 0.36 14.84
C GLN A 64 -23.79 1.32 14.86
N GLN A 65 -23.81 2.29 13.94
CA GLN A 65 -24.86 3.33 13.92
C GLN A 65 -26.11 2.91 13.14
N SER A 66 -25.94 2.30 11.97
CA SER A 66 -27.04 2.00 11.05
C SER A 66 -27.28 0.50 10.85
N GLY A 67 -26.37 -0.36 11.31
CA GLY A 67 -26.39 -1.78 10.99
C GLY A 67 -26.01 -2.07 9.53
N CYS A 68 -25.48 -1.09 8.78
CA CYS A 68 -25.01 -1.26 7.41
C CYS A 68 -23.49 -1.36 7.33
N ARG A 69 -22.98 -2.22 6.44
CA ARG A 69 -21.53 -2.45 6.26
C ARG A 69 -20.84 -1.43 5.38
N THR A 70 -21.60 -0.55 4.76
CA THR A 70 -21.08 0.48 3.87
C THR A 70 -21.84 1.76 4.08
N LEU A 71 -21.09 2.85 4.04
CA LEU A 71 -21.67 4.18 3.87
C LEU A 71 -22.43 4.23 2.53
N THR A 72 -23.48 5.04 2.44
CA THR A 72 -24.18 5.31 1.17
C THR A 72 -23.24 5.89 0.10
N THR A 73 -22.14 6.48 0.52
CA THR A 73 -21.08 6.99 -0.35
C THR A 73 -19.73 6.65 0.28
N PRO A 74 -18.77 6.09 -0.48
CA PRO A 74 -17.43 5.82 0.04
C PRO A 74 -16.79 7.08 0.64
N PRO A 75 -16.05 6.97 1.75
CA PRO A 75 -15.42 8.12 2.38
C PRO A 75 -14.32 8.67 1.46
N SER A 76 -14.24 10.00 1.35
CA SER A 76 -13.09 10.65 0.73
C SER A 76 -11.86 10.58 1.64
N LEU A 77 -10.67 10.78 1.08
CA LEU A 77 -9.44 10.86 1.86
C LEU A 77 -9.48 12.00 2.90
N SER A 78 -10.11 13.13 2.58
CA SER A 78 -10.32 14.24 3.52
C SER A 78 -11.23 13.83 4.68
N SER A 79 -12.34 13.14 4.39
CA SER A 79 -13.27 12.65 5.41
C SER A 79 -12.58 11.67 6.37
N LEU A 80 -11.71 10.79 5.85
CA LEU A 80 -10.90 9.89 6.67
C LEU A 80 -9.98 10.64 7.65
N VAL A 81 -9.35 11.73 7.21
CA VAL A 81 -8.47 12.54 8.07
C VAL A 81 -9.27 13.33 9.11
N GLU A 82 -10.40 13.90 8.71
CA GLU A 82 -11.21 14.78 9.56
C GLU A 82 -12.00 14.01 10.63
N HIS A 83 -12.54 12.84 10.30
CA HIS A 83 -13.53 12.14 11.15
C HIS A 83 -13.08 10.75 11.61
N PHE A 84 -12.10 10.13 10.93
CA PHE A 84 -11.70 8.75 11.19
C PHE A 84 -10.21 8.63 11.51
N GLU A 85 -9.64 9.68 12.10
CA GLU A 85 -8.25 9.79 12.59
C GLU A 85 -7.21 9.18 11.63
N ALA A 86 -7.38 9.43 10.33
CA ALA A 86 -6.33 9.13 9.36
C ALA A 86 -5.23 10.21 9.47
N PRO A 87 -3.95 9.86 9.29
CA PRO A 87 -2.87 10.84 9.38
C PRO A 87 -2.98 11.94 8.31
N ALA A 88 -2.81 13.20 8.71
CA ALA A 88 -2.95 14.36 7.82
C ALA A 88 -1.96 14.37 6.64
N TYR A 89 -0.81 13.68 6.76
CA TYR A 89 0.17 13.58 5.68
C TYR A 89 -0.42 12.93 4.42
N LEU A 90 -1.46 12.11 4.55
CA LEU A 90 -2.14 11.45 3.43
C LEU A 90 -2.66 12.47 2.39
N LEU A 91 -3.05 13.67 2.83
CA LEU A 91 -3.53 14.75 1.94
C LEU A 91 -2.41 15.43 1.15
N THR A 92 -1.16 15.19 1.53
CA THR A 92 0.03 15.80 0.90
C THR A 92 0.77 14.83 -0.01
N LEU A 93 0.25 13.61 -0.18
CA LEU A 93 0.87 12.59 -1.00
C LEU A 93 0.87 13.00 -2.48
N PRO A 94 1.93 12.64 -3.24
CA PRO A 94 2.06 13.00 -4.65
C PRO A 94 1.24 12.10 -5.58
N TYR A 95 0.35 11.26 -5.05
CA TYR A 95 -0.53 10.35 -5.80
C TYR A 95 -1.97 10.53 -5.34
N ALA A 96 -2.91 10.37 -6.28
CA ALA A 96 -4.33 10.45 -5.99
C ALA A 96 -4.85 9.09 -5.50
N ILE A 97 -5.64 9.09 -4.42
CA ILE A 97 -6.23 7.89 -3.83
C ILE A 97 -7.74 8.02 -3.86
N THR A 98 -8.40 7.03 -4.46
CA THR A 98 -9.85 6.90 -4.50
C THR A 98 -10.26 5.65 -3.75
N ILE A 99 -11.21 5.79 -2.84
CA ILE A 99 -11.82 4.69 -2.08
C ILE A 99 -13.18 4.42 -2.70
N ASP A 100 -13.48 3.15 -2.95
CA ASP A 100 -14.78 2.74 -3.48
C ASP A 100 -15.24 1.43 -2.83
N TYR A 101 -16.54 1.17 -2.85
CA TYR A 101 -17.11 -0.10 -2.41
C TYR A 101 -17.31 -1.03 -3.60
N ARG A 102 -16.91 -2.28 -3.43
CA ARG A 102 -17.15 -3.29 -4.45
C ARG A 102 -18.49 -3.97 -4.19
N THR A 103 -19.51 -3.59 -4.96
CA THR A 103 -20.74 -4.35 -5.10
C THR A 103 -20.56 -5.37 -6.24
N ALA A 104 -20.86 -6.65 -6.02
CA ALA A 104 -20.76 -7.64 -7.11
C ALA A 104 -22.01 -7.56 -8.01
N SER A 105 -21.82 -7.67 -9.34
CA SER A 105 -22.86 -7.48 -10.35
C SER A 105 -23.85 -8.65 -10.50
N SER A 106 -23.67 -9.73 -9.75
CA SER A 106 -24.57 -10.90 -9.73
C SER A 106 -24.69 -11.55 -8.35
N VAL A 107 -24.07 -10.96 -7.33
CA VAL A 107 -24.25 -11.32 -5.93
C VAL A 107 -24.30 -10.02 -5.17
N THR A 108 -25.40 -9.88 -4.49
CA THR A 108 -25.68 -8.93 -3.46
C THR A 108 -24.74 -9.15 -2.27
N VAL A 109 -23.51 -8.65 -2.36
CA VAL A 109 -22.62 -8.41 -1.21
C VAL A 109 -21.79 -7.19 -1.60
N SER A 110 -21.80 -6.13 -0.79
CA SER A 110 -20.65 -5.23 -0.75
C SER A 110 -19.50 -5.99 -0.08
N GLY A 111 -18.73 -6.71 -0.90
CA GLY A 111 -17.78 -7.73 -0.41
C GLY A 111 -16.47 -7.16 0.09
N GLY A 112 -16.22 -5.88 -0.19
CA GLY A 112 -14.92 -5.28 0.07
C GLY A 112 -14.80 -3.83 -0.35
N VAL A 113 -13.66 -3.25 0.02
CA VAL A 113 -13.21 -1.93 -0.40
C VAL A 113 -12.22 -2.08 -1.55
N THR A 114 -12.34 -1.19 -2.52
CA THR A 114 -11.35 -1.01 -3.57
C THR A 114 -10.63 0.31 -3.35
N LEU A 115 -9.31 0.25 -3.15
CA LEU A 115 -8.46 1.44 -3.18
C LEU A 115 -7.81 1.54 -4.55
N THR A 116 -8.09 2.61 -5.28
CA THR A 116 -7.44 2.92 -6.55
C THR A 116 -6.46 4.06 -6.35
N VAL A 117 -5.20 3.86 -6.74
CA VAL A 117 -4.15 4.86 -6.64
C VAL A 117 -3.62 5.20 -8.03
N THR A 118 -3.62 6.47 -8.37
CA THR A 118 -3.00 7.00 -9.59
C THR A 118 -1.62 7.54 -9.27
N LEU A 119 -0.60 7.00 -9.93
CA LEU A 119 0.80 7.25 -9.61
C LEU A 119 1.38 8.45 -10.40
N PRO A 120 2.26 9.28 -9.80
CA PRO A 120 2.98 10.34 -10.50
C PRO A 120 4.06 9.78 -11.41
N GLU A 121 4.62 10.61 -12.29
CA GLU A 121 5.76 10.23 -13.14
C GLU A 121 6.97 9.82 -12.29
N GLY A 122 7.71 8.79 -12.75
CA GLY A 122 8.85 8.22 -12.03
C GLY A 122 8.51 7.14 -10.99
N MET A 123 7.23 6.80 -10.82
CA MET A 123 6.78 5.66 -10.03
C MET A 123 5.99 4.68 -10.91
N SER A 124 6.26 3.38 -10.77
CA SER A 124 5.61 2.32 -11.52
C SER A 124 4.85 1.37 -10.58
N GLY A 125 3.60 1.06 -10.90
CA GLY A 125 2.82 0.11 -10.10
C GLY A 125 3.45 -1.29 -10.06
N PHE A 126 4.18 -1.68 -11.11
CA PHE A 126 4.89 -2.96 -11.15
C PHE A 126 5.96 -3.08 -10.06
N SER A 127 6.66 -1.99 -9.74
CA SER A 127 7.68 -2.00 -8.70
C SER A 127 7.08 -2.01 -7.28
N LEU A 128 5.82 -1.57 -7.13
CA LEU A 128 5.11 -1.56 -5.85
C LEU A 128 4.39 -2.88 -5.55
N LYS A 129 4.06 -3.67 -6.57
CA LYS A 129 3.31 -4.93 -6.42
C LYS A 129 3.86 -5.86 -5.32
N PRO A 130 5.18 -6.12 -5.21
CA PRO A 130 5.69 -7.06 -4.21
C PRO A 130 5.41 -6.63 -2.76
N VAL A 131 5.52 -5.34 -2.46
CA VAL A 131 5.32 -4.81 -1.09
C VAL A 131 3.84 -4.66 -0.72
N LEU A 132 2.97 -4.60 -1.74
CA LEU A 132 1.53 -4.45 -1.60
C LEU A 132 0.76 -5.78 -1.57
N THR A 133 1.29 -6.81 -2.25
CA THR A 133 0.70 -8.16 -2.27
C THR A 133 0.33 -8.70 -0.88
N PRO A 134 1.16 -8.51 0.18
CA PRO A 134 0.77 -8.99 1.52
C PRO A 134 -0.29 -8.11 2.23
N LEU A 135 -0.61 -6.92 1.72
CA LEU A 135 -1.57 -6.02 2.37
C LEU A 135 -3.03 -6.28 1.99
N ALA A 136 -3.28 -6.78 0.79
CA ALA A 136 -4.61 -6.82 0.20
C ALA A 136 -4.91 -8.23 -0.35
N GLN A 137 -6.18 -8.64 -0.39
CA GLN A 137 -6.53 -9.96 -0.94
C GLN A 137 -6.28 -10.04 -2.45
N SER A 138 -6.33 -8.91 -3.15
CA SER A 138 -5.97 -8.81 -4.56
C SER A 138 -5.27 -7.50 -4.85
N VAL A 139 -4.22 -7.56 -5.67
CA VAL A 139 -3.47 -6.40 -6.15
C VAL A 139 -3.39 -6.44 -7.67
N ARG A 140 -3.96 -5.43 -8.31
CA ARG A 140 -3.80 -5.19 -9.75
C ARG A 140 -2.94 -3.96 -9.95
N VAL A 141 -2.00 -4.04 -10.88
CA VAL A 141 -1.07 -2.95 -11.16
C VAL A 141 -0.99 -2.72 -12.65
N SER A 142 -0.82 -1.45 -13.00
CA SER A 142 -0.36 -1.01 -14.32
C SER A 142 0.87 -0.12 -14.11
N GLU A 143 1.41 0.43 -15.18
CA GLU A 143 2.51 1.39 -15.07
C GLU A 143 2.12 2.62 -14.24
N ARG A 144 0.86 3.09 -14.36
CA ARG A 144 0.40 4.35 -13.79
C ARG A 144 -0.64 4.18 -12.68
N SER A 145 -0.99 2.95 -12.32
CA SER A 145 -2.01 2.71 -11.30
C SER A 145 -1.76 1.47 -10.47
N VAL A 146 -2.27 1.52 -9.25
CA VAL A 146 -2.36 0.40 -8.32
C VAL A 146 -3.81 0.30 -7.86
N VAL A 147 -4.36 -0.90 -7.89
CA VAL A 147 -5.69 -1.19 -7.36
C VAL A 147 -5.56 -2.29 -6.33
N LEU A 148 -5.95 -1.97 -5.10
CA LEU A 148 -5.92 -2.86 -3.94
C LEU A 148 -7.35 -3.21 -3.55
N TYR A 149 -7.57 -4.48 -3.26
CA TYR A 149 -8.87 -4.99 -2.84
C TYR A 149 -8.77 -5.55 -1.42
N TYR A 150 -9.64 -5.03 -0.54
CA TYR A 150 -9.73 -5.38 0.87
C TYR A 150 -11.10 -5.97 1.19
N ASN A 151 -11.17 -7.07 1.94
CA ASN A 151 -12.44 -7.59 2.47
C ASN A 151 -12.88 -6.80 3.70
N ILE A 152 -14.20 -6.64 3.87
CA ILE A 152 -14.79 -6.02 5.07
C ILE A 152 -15.14 -7.09 6.10
N ALA A 153 -14.71 -6.90 7.35
CA ALA A 153 -14.93 -7.83 8.46
C ALA A 153 -15.67 -7.16 9.64
N SER A 154 -16.88 -6.65 9.42
CA SER A 154 -17.65 -5.93 10.46
C SER A 154 -18.67 -6.79 11.23
N ILE A 155 -19.00 -8.01 10.78
CA ILE A 155 -19.89 -8.90 11.54
C ILE A 155 -19.08 -9.66 12.58
N GLN A 156 -19.54 -9.64 13.83
CA GLN A 156 -18.82 -10.17 14.99
C GLN A 156 -19.54 -11.35 15.66
N SER A 157 -20.76 -11.68 15.26
CA SER A 157 -21.50 -12.80 15.87
C SER A 157 -22.28 -13.65 14.85
N PRO A 158 -22.54 -14.94 15.16
CA PRO A 158 -23.40 -15.79 14.34
C PRO A 158 -24.82 -15.24 14.16
N LEU A 159 -25.36 -14.56 15.19
CA LEU A 159 -26.67 -13.91 15.10
C LEU A 159 -26.62 -12.77 14.07
N GLN A 160 -25.59 -11.93 14.10
CA GLN A 160 -25.43 -10.88 13.09
C GLN A 160 -25.33 -11.47 11.68
N HIS A 161 -24.66 -12.62 11.50
CA HIS A 161 -24.63 -13.30 10.21
C HIS A 161 -26.00 -13.79 9.75
N GLN A 162 -26.86 -14.22 10.67
CA GLN A 162 -28.20 -14.72 10.35
C GLN A 162 -29.14 -13.61 9.88
N TYR A 163 -29.03 -12.42 10.47
CA TYR A 163 -29.87 -11.27 10.14
C TYR A 163 -29.21 -10.32 9.13
N PHE A 164 -28.00 -10.60 8.66
CA PHE A 164 -27.36 -9.78 7.64
C PHE A 164 -27.96 -10.03 6.26
N ASP A 165 -28.48 -8.96 5.66
CA ASP A 165 -28.90 -8.95 4.27
C ASP A 165 -27.72 -8.60 3.37
N ALA A 166 -27.35 -9.58 2.60
CA ALA A 166 -26.29 -9.45 1.63
C ALA A 166 -26.68 -8.43 0.52
N GLU A 167 -27.97 -8.32 0.18
CA GLU A 167 -28.49 -7.45 -0.89
C GLU A 167 -28.44 -5.98 -0.60
N THR A 168 -28.88 -5.63 0.59
CA THR A 168 -28.82 -4.25 1.03
C THR A 168 -27.48 -3.93 1.70
N GLY A 169 -26.72 -4.95 2.12
CA GLY A 169 -25.49 -4.76 2.90
C GLY A 169 -25.78 -4.32 4.34
N CYS A 170 -27.00 -4.54 4.83
CA CYS A 170 -27.49 -4.07 6.13
C CYS A 170 -28.14 -5.21 6.93
N MET A 171 -28.38 -4.98 8.22
CA MET A 171 -29.16 -5.91 9.05
C MET A 171 -30.65 -5.86 8.71
N GLN A 172 -31.30 -7.03 8.69
CA GLN A 172 -32.75 -7.22 8.56
C GLN A 172 -33.44 -7.34 9.93
N GLY A 173 -34.66 -6.81 10.03
CA GLY A 173 -35.56 -7.03 11.17
C GLY A 173 -35.20 -6.26 12.46
N ASP A 174 -35.73 -6.72 13.60
CA ASP A 174 -35.61 -6.11 14.94
C ASP A 174 -34.20 -6.22 15.58
N TYR A 175 -33.13 -6.38 14.79
CA TYR A 175 -31.76 -6.38 15.34
C TYR A 175 -31.27 -4.95 15.70
N SER A 176 -32.08 -3.92 15.41
CA SER A 176 -31.82 -2.50 15.73
C SER A 176 -31.90 -2.19 17.21
#